data_AF-A0A7C5CDB6-F1
#
_entry.id   AF-A0A7C5CDB6-F1
#
_cell.length_a   1.000
_cell.length_b   1.000
_cell.length_c   1.000
_cell.angle_alpha   90.00
_cell.angle_beta   90.00
_cell.angle_gamma   90.00
#
_symmetry.space_group_name_H-M   'P 1'
#
loop_
_entity.id
_entity.type
_entity.pdbx_description
1 polymer ?
#
loop_
_entity_poly.entity_id
_entity_poly.type
_entity_poly.pdbx_seq_one_letter_code
_entity_poly.pdbx_strand_id
1 'polypeptide(L)'
;MPRFDVAVITIGVLNWMPDLPGFFQAVAGLLRPGGTLLIYETHPFMEMFEPESDAPFTPAHSYFRTTPFVEEMMITYDDSAPQKGAPFYWSVDRLADILNA
;
A
#
# COMPACT_ATOMS: atom_id res chain seq x y z
N MET A 1 11.47 18.21 18.94
CA MET A 1 10.26 17.44 19.25
C MET A 1 10.66 16.07 19.78
N PRO A 2 9.90 15.46 20.70
CA PRO A 2 10.13 14.08 21.11
C PRO A 2 10.00 13.16 19.88
N ARG A 3 10.87 12.15 19.81
CA ARG A 3 10.94 11.15 18.74
C ARG A 3 10.57 9.79 19.31
N PHE A 4 10.02 8.92 18.48
CA PHE A 4 9.52 7.61 18.90
C PHE A 4 10.63 6.55 18.95
N ASP A 5 10.51 5.62 19.91
CA ASP A 5 11.37 4.43 19.99
C ASP A 5 11.00 3.39 18.92
N VAL A 6 9.71 3.28 18.62
CA VAL A 6 9.15 2.34 17.64
C VAL A 6 8.12 3.05 16.77
N ALA A 7 8.18 2.83 15.47
CA ALA A 7 7.14 3.16 14.51
C ALA A 7 6.59 1.85 13.93
N VAL A 8 5.27 1.79 13.74
CA VAL A 8 4.59 0.62 13.18
C VAL A 8 3.85 1.03 11.92
N ILE A 9 4.13 0.31 10.82
CA ILE A 9 3.33 0.35 9.60
C ILE A 9 2.50 -0.92 9.57
N THR A 10 1.19 -0.76 9.44
CA THR A 10 0.26 -1.89 9.31
C THR A 10 -0.01 -2.21 7.84
N ILE A 11 -0.59 -3.37 7.63
CA ILE A 11 -0.97 -3.92 6.33
C ILE A 11 -1.65 -2.87 5.44
N GLY A 12 -1.27 -2.86 4.16
CA GLY A 12 -1.88 -2.05 3.11
C GLY A 12 -1.34 -0.62 2.97
N VAL A 13 -0.65 -0.06 3.98
CA VAL A 13 -0.22 1.36 3.95
C VAL A 13 0.71 1.68 2.77
N LEU A 14 1.68 0.80 2.47
CA LEU A 14 2.70 1.08 1.45
C LEU A 14 2.09 1.33 0.07
N ASN A 15 1.06 0.56 -0.30
CA ASN A 15 0.38 0.67 -1.60
C ASN A 15 -0.28 2.04 -1.84
N TRP A 16 -0.57 2.79 -0.78
CA TRP A 16 -1.15 4.13 -0.89
C TRP A 16 -0.10 5.22 -1.05
N MET A 17 1.18 4.90 -0.88
CA MET A 17 2.27 5.89 -0.89
C MET A 17 2.81 6.05 -2.31
N PRO A 18 2.67 7.24 -2.93
CA PRO A 18 3.16 7.47 -4.30
C PRO A 18 4.68 7.66 -4.38
N ASP A 19 5.35 7.85 -3.24
CA ASP A 19 6.80 8.06 -3.11
C ASP A 19 7.30 7.32 -1.86
N LEU A 20 7.71 6.06 -2.03
CA LEU A 20 8.22 5.23 -0.95
C LEU A 20 9.49 5.81 -0.29
N PRO A 21 10.52 6.28 -1.04
CA PRO A 21 11.67 6.95 -0.43
C PRO A 21 11.26 8.16 0.41
N GLY A 22 10.43 9.05 -0.12
CA GLY A 22 9.95 10.22 0.62
C GLY A 22 9.17 9.84 1.88
N PHE A 23 8.33 8.81 1.80
CA PHE A 23 7.60 8.25 2.93
C PHE A 23 8.55 7.69 4.01
N PHE A 24 9.53 6.87 3.65
CA PHE A 24 10.49 6.33 4.62
C PHE A 24 11.40 7.41 5.23
N GLN A 25 11.74 8.47 4.49
CA GLN A 25 12.42 9.65 5.06
C GLN A 25 11.56 10.34 6.12
N ALA A 26 10.25 10.49 5.89
CA ALA A 26 9.34 11.04 6.89
C ALA A 26 9.27 10.15 8.14
N VAL A 27 9.16 8.82 7.97
CA VAL A 27 9.18 7.85 9.08
C VAL A 27 10.48 7.92 9.88
N ALA A 28 11.63 7.99 9.20
CA ALA A 28 12.93 8.16 9.85
C ALA A 28 13.03 9.47 10.64
N GLY A 29 12.37 10.54 10.16
CA GLY A 29 12.26 11.81 10.88
C GLY A 29 11.49 11.73 12.21
N LEU A 30 10.56 10.79 12.32
CA LEU A 30 9.76 10.54 13.53
C LEU A 30 10.50 9.66 14.54
N LEU A 31 11.39 8.78 14.07
CA LEU A 31 12.17 7.88 14.92
C LEU A 31 13.36 8.58 15.58
N ARG A 32 13.69 8.16 16.80
CA ARG A 32 14.95 8.54 17.45
C ARG A 32 16.13 7.78 16.81
N PRO A 33 17.38 8.25 16.97
CA PRO A 33 18.55 7.44 16.62
C PRO A 33 18.51 6.07 17.30
N GLY A 34 18.62 4.99 16.52
CA GLY A 34 18.48 3.61 17.02
C GLY A 34 17.05 3.17 17.32
N GLY A 35 16.03 3.94 16.93
CA GLY A 35 14.63 3.52 16.94
C GLY A 35 14.36 2.43 15.90
N THR A 36 13.25 1.70 16.07
CA THR A 36 12.89 0.56 15.22
C THR A 36 11.65 0.87 14.39
N LEU A 37 11.70 0.54 13.10
CA LEU A 37 10.51 0.46 12.25
C LEU A 37 10.06 -1.00 12.17
N LEU A 38 8.84 -1.28 12.61
CA LEU A 38 8.16 -2.56 12.40
C LEU A 38 7.17 -2.41 11.25
N ILE A 39 7.25 -3.28 10.27
CA ILE A 39 6.29 -3.32 9.16
C ILE A 39 5.57 -4.67 9.22
N TYR A 40 4.26 -4.63 9.45
CA TYR A 40 3.37 -5.76 9.22
C TYR A 40 2.78 -5.60 7.82
N GLU A 41 3.13 -6.53 6.94
CA GLU A 41 2.90 -6.38 5.50
C GLU A 41 2.32 -7.67 4.92
N THR A 42 1.45 -7.49 3.93
CA THR A 42 0.99 -8.58 3.06
C THR A 42 1.35 -8.18 1.66
N HIS A 43 2.46 -8.74 1.17
CA HIS A 43 2.99 -8.36 -0.14
C HIS A 43 1.89 -8.48 -1.18
N PRO A 44 1.58 -7.40 -1.93
CA PRO A 44 0.42 -7.32 -2.81
C PRO A 44 0.60 -8.15 -4.10
N PHE A 45 1.23 -9.32 -4.01
CA PHE A 45 1.38 -10.28 -5.08
C PHE A 45 0.02 -10.80 -5.57
N MET A 46 -0.96 -10.90 -4.66
CA MET A 46 -2.31 -11.37 -5.00
C MET A 46 -3.11 -10.37 -5.83
N GLU A 47 -2.69 -9.10 -5.90
CA GLU A 47 -3.33 -8.06 -6.72
C GLU A 47 -3.13 -8.26 -8.23
N MET A 48 -2.36 -9.29 -8.61
CA MET A 48 -2.32 -9.78 -9.99
C MET A 48 -3.63 -10.42 -10.44
N PHE A 49 -4.49 -10.83 -9.51
CA PHE A 49 -5.71 -11.60 -9.78
C PHE A 49 -6.95 -10.74 -9.55
N GLU A 50 -7.98 -10.96 -10.36
CA GLU A 50 -9.28 -10.30 -10.25
C GLU A 50 -10.33 -11.33 -9.80
N PRO A 51 -10.62 -11.43 -8.48
CA PRO A 51 -11.44 -12.50 -7.92
C PRO A 51 -12.90 -12.47 -8.39
N GLU A 52 -13.39 -11.31 -8.85
CA GLU A 52 -14.75 -11.12 -9.37
C GLU A 52 -14.86 -11.31 -10.90
N SER A 53 -13.73 -11.56 -11.58
CA SER A 53 -13.73 -11.78 -13.03
C SER A 53 -14.24 -13.19 -13.41
N ASP A 54 -14.55 -13.38 -14.70
CA ASP A 54 -14.91 -14.70 -15.25
C ASP A 54 -13.76 -15.74 -15.18
N ALA A 55 -12.52 -15.30 -14.91
CA ALA A 55 -11.33 -16.14 -14.85
C ALA A 55 -10.45 -15.84 -13.61
N PRO A 56 -10.96 -16.05 -12.39
CA PRO A 56 -10.39 -15.49 -11.15
C PRO A 56 -9.01 -16.05 -10.75
N PHE A 57 -8.61 -17.19 -11.30
CA PHE A 57 -7.30 -17.81 -11.07
C PHE A 57 -6.29 -17.54 -12.19
N THR A 58 -6.66 -16.71 -13.17
CA THR A 58 -5.75 -16.24 -14.22
C THR A 58 -5.24 -14.86 -13.84
N PRO A 59 -3.91 -14.61 -13.86
CA PRO A 59 -3.40 -13.26 -13.64
C PRO A 59 -3.98 -12.28 -14.67
N ALA A 60 -4.68 -11.26 -14.17
CA ALA A 60 -5.24 -10.17 -14.96
C ALA A 60 -4.25 -8.99 -15.07
N HIS A 61 -3.40 -8.80 -14.05
CA HIS A 61 -2.41 -7.72 -14.00
C HIS A 61 -0.98 -8.26 -13.89
N SER A 62 -0.03 -7.49 -14.42
CA SER A 62 1.40 -7.76 -14.22
C SER A 62 1.83 -7.31 -12.83
N TYR A 63 2.59 -8.16 -12.12
CA TYR A 63 3.31 -7.77 -10.90
C TYR A 63 4.27 -6.59 -11.13
N PHE A 64 4.78 -6.45 -12.36
CA PHE A 64 5.75 -5.39 -12.73
C PHE A 64 5.06 -4.15 -13.30
N ARG A 65 3.75 -4.01 -13.10
CA ARG A 65 3.02 -2.80 -13.47
C ARG A 65 3.61 -1.60 -12.74
N THR A 66 3.76 -0.48 -13.45
CA THR A 66 4.31 0.78 -12.89
C THR A 66 3.28 1.91 -12.85
N THR A 67 2.05 1.66 -13.30
CA THR A 67 0.94 2.60 -13.22
C THR A 67 0.05 2.25 -12.03
N PRO A 68 -0.47 3.23 -11.29
CA PRO A 68 -1.39 2.94 -10.20
C PRO A 68 -2.69 2.31 -10.71
N PHE A 69 -3.35 1.57 -9.84
CA PHE A 69 -4.78 1.31 -9.93
C PHE A 69 -5.54 2.61 -9.64
N VAL A 70 -6.68 2.78 -10.29
CA VAL A 70 -7.56 3.94 -10.11
C VAL A 70 -8.93 3.41 -9.79
N GLU A 71 -9.46 3.81 -8.66
CA GLU A 71 -10.78 3.38 -8.21
C GLU A 71 -11.65 4.57 -7.84
N GLU A 72 -12.93 4.49 -8.19
CA GLU A 72 -13.91 5.53 -7.90
C GLU A 72 -14.97 5.06 -6.89
N MET A 73 -14.97 3.78 -6.53
CA MET A 73 -15.92 3.22 -5.58
C MET A 73 -15.37 3.31 -4.17
N MET A 74 -16.06 4.06 -3.31
CA MET A 74 -15.63 4.27 -1.93
C MET A 74 -15.68 2.97 -1.14
N ILE A 75 -14.64 2.76 -0.32
CA ILE A 75 -14.60 1.71 0.68
C ILE A 75 -15.42 2.17 1.89
N THR A 76 -16.46 1.42 2.23
CA THR A 76 -17.32 1.64 3.40
C THR A 76 -17.14 0.50 4.42
N TYR A 77 -17.32 0.79 5.69
CA TYR A 77 -17.19 -0.17 6.80
C TYR A 77 -18.45 -0.26 7.67
N ASP A 78 -19.54 0.35 7.21
CA ASP A 78 -20.81 0.52 7.92
C ASP A 78 -21.98 -0.15 7.19
N ASP A 79 -21.68 -1.12 6.32
CA ASP A 79 -22.64 -1.82 5.45
C ASP A 79 -23.42 -0.91 4.48
N SER A 80 -23.03 0.36 4.35
CA SER A 80 -23.57 1.25 3.32
C SER A 80 -23.32 0.67 1.94
N ALA A 81 -24.32 0.77 1.06
CA ALA A 81 -24.16 0.41 -0.35
C ALA A 81 -22.96 1.17 -0.96
N PRO A 82 -22.20 0.53 -1.88
CA PRO A 82 -21.07 1.18 -2.54
C PRO A 82 -21.49 2.50 -3.18
N GLN A 83 -20.74 3.55 -2.86
CA GLN A 83 -21.00 4.90 -3.36
C GLN A 83 -19.84 5.35 -4.23
N LYS A 84 -20.17 6.03 -5.33
CA LYS A 84 -19.16 6.68 -6.15
C LYS A 84 -18.57 7.88 -5.42
N GLY A 85 -17.26 7.97 -5.36
CA GLY A 85 -16.49 9.03 -4.73
C GLY A 85 -15.50 9.69 -5.69
N ALA A 86 -14.59 10.48 -5.11
CA ALA A 86 -13.42 10.97 -5.82
C ALA A 86 -12.47 9.81 -6.14
N PRO A 87 -11.75 9.84 -7.27
CA PRO A 87 -10.81 8.78 -7.61
C PRO A 87 -9.70 8.72 -6.56
N PHE A 88 -9.36 7.50 -6.15
CA PHE A 88 -8.18 7.22 -5.35
C PHE A 88 -7.25 6.28 -6.09
N TYR A 89 -5.98 6.31 -5.68
CA TYR A 89 -4.89 5.67 -6.38
C TYR A 89 -4.12 4.80 -5.41
N TRP A 90 -3.78 3.61 -5.86
CA TRP A 90 -2.90 2.72 -5.11
C TRP A 90 -2.05 1.91 -6.09
N SER A 91 -0.89 1.46 -5.63
CA SER A 91 0.12 0.80 -6.44
C SER A 91 0.53 -0.52 -5.83
N VAL A 92 1.06 -1.40 -6.67
CA VAL A 92 1.71 -2.64 -6.25
C VAL A 92 3.21 -2.41 -6.37
N ASP A 93 3.86 -2.15 -5.23
CA ASP A 93 5.31 -1.99 -5.21
C ASP A 93 6.00 -3.36 -5.29
N ARG A 94 7.07 -3.42 -6.07
CA ARG A 94 7.92 -4.62 -6.11
C ARG A 94 8.60 -4.77 -4.77
N LEU A 95 8.74 -6.00 -4.28
CA LEU A 95 9.41 -6.26 -3.00
C LEU A 95 10.82 -5.66 -2.96
N ALA A 96 11.54 -5.73 -4.10
CA ALA A 96 12.85 -5.13 -4.23
C ALA A 96 12.83 -3.61 -4.07
N ASP A 97 11.80 -2.91 -4.54
CA ASP A 97 11.72 -1.45 -4.38
C ASP A 97 11.50 -1.09 -2.91
N ILE A 98 10.63 -1.83 -2.21
CA ILE A 98 10.39 -1.64 -0.76
C ILE A 98 11.67 -1.85 0.05
N LEU A 99 12.43 -2.91 -0.24
CA LEU A 99 13.65 -3.25 0.50
C LEU A 99 14.84 -2.31 0.22
N ASN A 100 14.81 -1.57 -0.89
CA ASN A 100 15.87 -0.67 -1.32
C ASN A 100 15.50 0.82 -1.24
N ALA A 101 14.33 1.16 -0.70
CA ALA A 101 13.84 2.53 -0.56
C ALA A 101 14.53 3.32 0.58
#